data_AF-A0A3D2DK34-F1
#
_entry.id   AF-A0A3D2DK34-F1
#
_cell.length_a   1.000
_cell.length_b   1.000
_cell.length_c   1.000
_cell.angle_alpha   90.00
_cell.angle_beta   90.00
_cell.angle_gamma   90.00
#
_symmetry.space_group_name_H-M   'P 1'
#
loop_
_entity.id
_entity.type
_entity.pdbx_description
1 polymer ?
#
loop_
_entity_poly.entity_id
_entity_poly.type
_entity_poly.pdbx_seq_one_letter_code
_entity_poly.pdbx_strand_id
1 'polypeptide(L)'
;MPKSEQKNRLIADEIEKIHTDSPDKGYRRIRDDLERYHGIDVNDKRVLRICRKLNIKSTVKYSNNGCTRQAANPQYIAENIL
;
A
#
# COMPACT_ATOMS: atom_id res chain seq x y z
N MET A 1 -4.65 -17.44 16.38
CA MET A 1 -4.41 -16.12 15.74
C MET A 1 -5.20 -15.06 16.48
N PRO A 2 -4.58 -13.97 16.94
CA PRO A 2 -5.29 -12.86 17.57
C PRO A 2 -6.29 -12.20 16.60
N LYS A 3 -7.45 -11.74 17.11
CA LYS A 3 -8.54 -11.16 16.29
C LYS A 3 -8.10 -9.96 15.43
N SER A 4 -7.08 -9.23 15.87
CA SER A 4 -6.48 -8.10 15.13
C SER A 4 -5.78 -8.54 13.86
N GLU A 5 -5.07 -9.67 13.88
CA GLU A 5 -4.40 -10.23 12.71
C GLU A 5 -5.40 -10.73 11.66
N GLN A 6 -6.51 -11.34 12.08
CA GLN A 6 -7.55 -11.76 11.14
C GLN A 6 -8.15 -10.57 10.39
N LYS A 7 -8.45 -9.46 11.10
CA LYS A 7 -8.92 -8.23 10.44
C LYS A 7 -7.87 -7.67 9.46
N ASN A 8 -6.59 -7.70 9.83
CA ASN A 8 -5.52 -7.25 8.93
C ASN A 8 -5.40 -8.11 7.66
N ARG A 9 -5.63 -9.43 7.77
CA ARG A 9 -5.65 -10.33 6.59
C ARG A 9 -6.81 -10.00 5.66
N LEU A 10 -8.03 -9.85 6.18
CA LEU A 10 -9.18 -9.49 5.36
C LEU A 10 -8.99 -8.15 4.61
N ILE A 11 -8.43 -7.15 5.30
CA ILE A 11 -8.12 -5.86 4.68
C ILE A 11 -6.99 -6.02 3.64
N ALA A 12 -5.97 -6.83 3.92
CA ALA A 12 -4.88 -7.10 3.00
C ALA A 12 -5.38 -7.76 1.71
N ASP A 13 -6.23 -8.76 1.81
CA ASP A 13 -6.79 -9.47 0.65
C ASP A 13 -7.61 -8.51 -0.24
N GLU A 14 -8.37 -7.59 0.37
CA GLU A 14 -9.15 -6.62 -0.40
C GLU A 14 -8.28 -5.52 -1.04
N ILE A 15 -7.25 -5.06 -0.32
CA ILE A 15 -6.23 -4.15 -0.86
C ILE A 15 -5.55 -4.77 -2.08
N GLU A 16 -5.22 -6.06 -2.02
CA GLU A 16 -4.57 -6.78 -3.11
C GLU A 16 -5.47 -6.81 -4.35
N LYS A 17 -6.75 -7.15 -4.21
CA LYS A 17 -7.72 -7.11 -5.32
C LYS A 17 -7.82 -5.74 -5.97
N ILE A 18 -8.01 -4.68 -5.17
CA ILE A 18 -8.11 -3.30 -5.69
C ILE A 18 -6.83 -2.92 -6.45
N HIS A 19 -5.66 -3.34 -5.95
CA HIS A 19 -4.39 -3.05 -6.60
C HIS A 19 -4.18 -3.87 -7.87
N THR A 20 -4.63 -5.13 -7.92
CA THR A 20 -4.61 -5.96 -9.14
C THR A 20 -5.48 -5.35 -10.23
N ASP A 21 -6.67 -4.85 -9.87
CA ASP A 21 -7.58 -4.21 -10.83
C ASP A 21 -7.08 -2.83 -11.28
N SER A 22 -6.36 -2.11 -10.43
CA SER A 22 -5.85 -0.76 -10.72
C SER A 22 -4.48 -0.54 -10.08
N PRO A 23 -3.39 -1.01 -10.72
CA PRO A 23 -2.05 -0.96 -10.14
C PRO A 23 -1.51 0.47 -9.97
N ASP A 24 -2.09 1.44 -10.68
CA ASP A 24 -1.76 2.86 -10.54
C ASP A 24 -2.28 3.49 -9.23
N LYS A 25 -3.21 2.83 -8.54
CA LYS A 25 -3.75 3.34 -7.27
C LYS A 25 -2.75 3.16 -6.13
N GLY A 26 -2.41 4.27 -5.49
CA GLY A 26 -1.66 4.27 -4.23
C GLY A 26 -2.55 4.09 -3.01
N TYR A 27 -1.94 3.88 -1.84
CA TYR A 27 -2.65 3.53 -0.60
C TYR A 27 -3.80 4.49 -0.23
N ARG A 28 -3.69 5.79 -0.55
CA ARG A 28 -4.77 6.76 -0.31
C ARG A 28 -6.02 6.46 -1.14
N ARG A 29 -5.83 6.14 -2.42
CA ARG A 29 -6.94 5.79 -3.32
C ARG A 29 -7.52 4.42 -2.98
N ILE A 30 -6.67 3.47 -2.62
CA ILE A 30 -7.13 2.16 -2.17
C ILE A 30 -7.99 2.30 -0.90
N ARG A 31 -7.61 3.17 0.05
CA ARG A 31 -8.45 3.47 1.22
C ARG A 31 -9.82 4.03 0.81
N ASP A 32 -9.86 5.01 -0.09
CA ASP A 32 -11.12 5.59 -0.57
C ASP A 32 -12.02 4.51 -1.20
N ASP A 33 -11.43 3.58 -1.93
CA ASP A 33 -12.15 2.46 -2.54
C ASP A 33 -12.67 1.47 -1.47
N LEU A 34 -11.85 1.15 -0.47
CA LEU A 34 -12.25 0.31 0.68
C LEU A 34 -13.46 0.90 1.41
N GLU A 35 -13.47 2.21 1.63
CA GLU A 35 -14.57 2.90 2.30
C GLU A 35 -15.83 2.94 1.40
N ARG A 36 -15.66 3.34 0.13
CA ARG A 36 -16.79 3.59 -0.78
C ARG A 36 -17.44 2.33 -1.33
N TYR A 37 -16.64 1.33 -1.72
CA TYR A 37 -17.13 0.15 -2.44
C TYR A 37 -17.18 -1.10 -1.57
N HIS A 38 -16.36 -1.18 -0.52
CA HIS A 38 -16.30 -2.34 0.35
C HIS A 38 -16.89 -2.07 1.75
N GLY A 39 -17.23 -0.81 2.08
CA GLY A 39 -17.80 -0.43 3.38
C GLY A 39 -16.85 -0.64 4.55
N ILE A 40 -15.54 -0.70 4.30
CA ILE A 40 -14.51 -0.95 5.30
C ILE A 40 -13.90 0.38 5.73
N ASP A 41 -14.29 0.87 6.91
CA ASP A 41 -13.64 2.03 7.52
C ASP A 41 -12.26 1.62 8.12
N VAL A 42 -11.20 2.15 7.52
CA VAL A 42 -9.82 1.89 7.92
C VAL A 42 -8.98 3.16 7.87
N ASN A 43 -8.23 3.39 8.94
CA ASN A 43 -7.28 4.50 9.01
C ASN A 43 -6.17 4.35 7.96
N ASP A 44 -5.83 5.46 7.29
CA ASP A 44 -4.74 5.61 6.33
C ASP A 44 -3.43 4.97 6.78
N LYS A 45 -3.05 5.18 8.06
CA LYS A 45 -1.80 4.65 8.61
C LYS A 45 -1.80 3.13 8.61
N ARG A 46 -2.96 2.50 8.78
CA ARG A 46 -3.13 1.04 8.74
C ARG A 46 -3.03 0.52 7.31
N VAL A 47 -3.72 1.15 6.37
CA VAL A 47 -3.64 0.81 4.93
C VAL A 47 -2.20 0.97 4.43
N LEU A 48 -1.53 2.09 4.77
CA LEU A 48 -0.14 2.33 4.41
C LEU A 48 0.80 1.23 4.92
N ARG A 49 0.65 0.81 6.18
CA ARG A 49 1.46 -0.29 6.77
C ARG A 49 1.21 -1.61 6.04
N ILE A 50 -0.04 -1.94 5.73
CA ILE A 50 -0.39 -3.16 4.99
C ILE A 50 0.19 -3.13 3.58
N CYS A 51 -0.02 -2.04 2.82
CA CYS A 51 0.56 -1.88 1.48
C CYS A 51 2.09 -2.04 1.50
N ARG A 52 2.79 -1.44 2.47
CA ARG A 52 4.24 -1.56 2.61
C ARG A 52 4.67 -3.01 2.86
N LYS A 53 3.96 -3.74 3.72
CA LYS A 53 4.25 -5.15 4.01
C LYS A 53 3.98 -6.07 2.82
N LEU A 54 2.95 -5.77 2.03
CA LEU A 54 2.61 -6.47 0.78
C LEU A 54 3.44 -6.00 -0.42
N ASN A 55 4.36 -5.04 -0.23
CA ASN A 55 5.13 -4.38 -1.29
C ASN A 55 4.25 -3.78 -2.41
N ILE A 56 3.02 -3.40 -2.08
CA ILE A 56 2.07 -2.73 -2.98
C ILE A 56 2.48 -1.27 -3.11
N LYS A 57 2.77 -0.86 -4.34
CA LYS A 57 3.19 0.50 -4.70
C LYS A 57 2.33 0.95 -5.87
N SER A 58 1.92 2.22 -5.88
CA SER A 58 1.32 2.79 -7.09
C SER A 58 2.34 2.71 -8.22
N THR A 59 2.05 1.97 -9.29
CA THR A 59 2.83 2.06 -10.51
C THR A 59 2.56 3.42 -11.13
N VAL A 60 3.48 4.36 -10.90
CA VAL A 60 3.48 5.65 -11.60
C VAL A 60 3.66 5.34 -13.08
N LYS A 61 2.65 5.66 -13.90
CA LYS A 61 2.63 5.37 -15.36
C LYS A 61 3.75 6.06 -16.14
N TYR A 62 4.43 7.03 -15.54
CA TYR A 62 5.49 7.81 -16.17
C TYR A 62 6.82 7.57 -15.45
N SER A 63 7.88 7.36 -16.23
CA SER A 63 9.23 7.52 -15.71
C SER A 63 9.38 8.92 -15.13
N ASN A 64 9.95 9.04 -13.94
CA ASN A 64 10.27 10.34 -13.38
C ASN A 64 11.38 10.95 -14.25
N ASN A 65 11.06 11.90 -15.14
CA ASN A 65 12.04 12.62 -15.98
C ASN A 65 12.84 13.65 -15.17
N GLY A 66 13.18 13.31 -13.92
CA GLY A 66 13.97 14.14 -13.01
C GLY A 66 15.45 13.80 -13.08
N CYS A 67 16.30 14.79 -12.82
CA CYS A 67 17.75 14.61 -12.76
C CYS A 67 18.20 13.75 -11.57
N THR A 68 17.39 13.71 -10.50
CA THR A 68 17.68 12.98 -9.25
C THR A 68 17.33 11.49 -9.38
N ARG A 69 18.34 10.60 -9.39
CA ARG A 69 18.16 9.14 -9.38
C ARG A 69 18.45 8.56 -8.00
N GLN A 70 17.85 7.42 -7.68
CA GLN A 70 18.25 6.66 -6.49
C GLN A 70 19.71 6.22 -6.63
N ALA A 71 20.48 6.34 -5.55
CA ALA A 71 21.83 5.80 -5.48
C ALA A 71 21.77 4.26 -5.51
N ALA A 72 22.66 3.62 -6.28
CA ALA A 72 22.72 2.16 -6.39
C ALA A 72 23.02 1.47 -5.04
N ASN A 73 23.77 2.15 -4.15
CA ASN A 73 24.07 1.71 -2.79
C ASN A 73 23.76 2.85 -1.80
N PRO A 74 22.53 2.96 -1.30
CA PRO A 74 22.19 3.93 -0.27
C PRO A 74 22.85 3.55 1.06
N GLN A 75 23.38 4.53 1.78
CA GLN A 75 24.07 4.31 3.06
C GLN A 75 23.12 3.87 4.19
N TYR A 76 21.82 4.05 4.01
CA TYR A 76 20.79 3.65 4.98
C TYR A 76 19.46 3.33 4.27
N ILE A 77 18.86 2.19 4.62
CA ILE A 77 17.51 1.81 4.21
C ILE A 77 16.68 1.64 5.48
N ALA A 78 15.63 2.44 5.64
CA ALA A 78 14.74 2.32 6.78
C ALA A 78 13.82 1.09 6.61
N GLU A 79 13.82 0.20 7.60
CA GLU A 79 12.91 -0.94 7.66
C GLU A 79 11.52 -0.52 8.14
N ASN A 80 10.47 -1.07 7.53
CA ASN A 80 9.09 -0.88 7.97
C ASN A 80 8.71 -1.96 8.99
N ILE A 81 9.08 -1.76 10.26
CA ILE A 81 8.73 -2.66 11.36
C ILE A 81 7.31 -2.31 11.88
N LEU A 82 6.48 -3.33 12.11
CA LEU A 82 5.09 -3.21 12.57
C LEU A 82 4.99 -3.02 14.08
#